data_AF-A0A419YUH8-F1
#
_entry.id   AF-A0A419YUH8-F1
#
_cell.length_a   1.000
_cell.length_b   1.000
_cell.length_c   1.000
_cell.angle_alpha   90.00
_cell.angle_beta   90.00
_cell.angle_gamma   90.00
#
_symmetry.space_group_name_H-M   'P 1'
#
loop_
_entity.id
_entity.type
_entity.pdbx_description
1 polymer ?
#
loop_
_entity_poly.entity_id
_entity_poly.type
_entity_poly.pdbx_seq_one_letter_code
_entity_poly.pdbx_strand_id
1 'polypeptide(L)'
;MRTASDRGTAPRLHLRWRRSRAIGELLAAPPAVGYDGFVPEPCVLHPEQVTTYPFAGLLPEDLRTRIDAREDALEEAAELGADDNEADPVCYQYDLSMPPGWRVGGYASWHTTDPYPVNCRSCRTPTSLLLTVDSSAWAGGSGSWKPLEDRDLPAHRYATPRPPAPLEHSMAHLFAARPGNAPAGQSRALPDADAQRPPRTAELR
;
A
#
# COMPACT_ATOMS: atom_id res chain seq x y z
N MET A 1 24.96 2.82 -31.18
CA MET A 1 24.33 1.57 -30.69
C MET A 1 24.59 1.47 -29.20
N ARG A 2 23.67 1.98 -28.36
CA ARG A 2 23.73 1.87 -26.90
C ARG A 2 22.54 1.01 -26.50
N THR A 3 22.81 -0.14 -25.91
CA THR A 3 21.80 -1.04 -25.36
C THR A 3 21.10 -0.33 -24.21
N ALA A 4 19.82 -0.03 -24.38
CA ALA A 4 18.94 0.40 -23.30
C ALA A 4 18.90 -0.76 -22.28
N SER A 5 19.43 -0.50 -21.09
CA SER A 5 19.21 -1.39 -19.95
C SER A 5 17.74 -1.22 -19.58
N ASP A 6 16.93 -2.23 -19.88
CA ASP A 6 15.54 -2.38 -19.46
C ASP A 6 15.48 -2.62 -17.94
N ARG A 7 15.79 -1.58 -17.16
CA ARG A 7 15.55 -1.56 -15.71
C ARG A 7 14.26 -0.80 -15.50
N GLY A 8 13.21 -1.52 -15.13
CA GLY A 8 11.91 -0.97 -14.77
C GLY A 8 12.05 0.28 -13.91
N THR A 9 11.52 1.40 -14.40
CA THR A 9 11.59 2.68 -13.69
C THR A 9 10.45 2.73 -12.69
N ALA A 10 10.64 2.11 -11.51
CA ALA A 10 9.68 2.23 -10.42
C ALA A 10 9.61 3.69 -9.93
N PRO A 11 8.42 4.25 -9.66
CA PRO A 11 8.29 5.61 -9.17
C PRO A 11 8.99 5.77 -7.82
N ARG A 12 9.70 6.89 -7.64
CA ARG A 12 10.33 7.21 -6.35
C ARG A 12 9.28 7.75 -5.39
N LEU A 13 8.98 6.99 -4.35
CA LEU A 13 8.03 7.39 -3.32
C LEU A 13 8.64 8.40 -2.35
N HIS A 14 7.93 9.50 -2.11
CA HIS A 14 8.30 10.53 -1.14
C HIS A 14 7.12 10.79 -0.18
N LEU A 15 7.28 10.38 1.07
CA LEU A 15 6.30 10.67 2.11
C LEU A 15 6.59 12.02 2.77
N ARG A 16 5.57 12.87 2.86
CA ARG A 16 5.66 14.18 3.55
C ARG A 16 4.53 14.32 4.56
N TRP A 17 4.89 14.55 5.82
CA TRP A 17 3.92 14.91 6.86
C TRP A 17 3.60 16.41 6.76
N ARG A 18 2.32 16.75 6.65
CA ARG A 18 1.83 18.13 6.66
C ARG A 18 0.78 18.30 7.75
N ARG A 19 0.82 19.43 8.44
CA ARG A 19 -0.28 19.83 9.34
C ARG A 19 -1.43 20.32 8.47
N SER A 20 -2.66 19.93 8.77
CA SER A 20 -3.85 20.35 8.02
C SER A 20 -3.94 21.88 7.89
N ARG A 21 -3.69 22.62 8.98
CA ARG A 21 -3.67 24.10 8.98
C ARG A 21 -2.56 24.75 8.14
N ALA A 22 -1.55 24.00 7.75
CA ALA A 22 -0.46 24.50 6.91
C ALA A 22 -0.70 24.21 5.42
N ILE A 23 -1.84 23.58 5.08
CA ILE A 23 -2.30 23.45 3.71
C ILE A 23 -2.91 24.79 3.31
N GLY A 24 -2.26 25.47 2.36
CA GLY A 24 -2.74 26.73 1.78
C GLY A 24 -3.80 26.50 0.71
N GLU A 25 -3.86 27.42 -0.26
CA GLU A 25 -4.77 27.33 -1.39
C GLU A 25 -4.56 26.02 -2.19
N LEU A 26 -5.67 25.35 -2.53
CA LEU A 26 -5.66 24.13 -3.32
C LEU A 26 -5.44 24.48 -4.80
N LEU A 27 -4.58 23.73 -5.47
CA LEU A 27 -4.40 23.88 -6.91
C LEU A 27 -5.66 23.36 -7.63
N ALA A 28 -6.15 24.12 -8.61
CA ALA A 28 -7.28 23.72 -9.44
C ALA A 28 -6.98 22.48 -10.31
N ALA A 29 -5.70 22.23 -10.63
CA ALA A 29 -5.24 21.02 -11.30
C ALA A 29 -3.88 20.57 -10.74
N PRO A 30 -3.65 19.26 -10.61
CA PRO A 30 -2.33 18.74 -10.27
C PRO A 30 -1.29 19.08 -11.35
N PRO A 31 -0.02 19.29 -10.99
CA PRO A 31 1.04 19.52 -11.97
C PRO A 31 1.21 18.30 -12.88
N ALA A 32 1.55 18.53 -14.15
CA ALA A 32 1.80 17.45 -15.10
C ALA A 32 2.94 16.55 -14.60
N VAL A 33 2.66 15.25 -14.47
CA VAL A 33 3.65 14.20 -14.20
C VAL A 33 3.85 13.40 -15.48
N GLY A 34 5.03 12.79 -15.66
CA GLY A 34 5.44 12.21 -16.95
C GLY A 34 4.53 11.10 -17.51
N TYR A 35 3.60 10.56 -16.73
CA TYR A 35 2.59 9.60 -17.17
C TYR A 35 1.24 9.97 -16.54
N ASP A 36 0.18 10.07 -17.35
CA ASP A 36 -1.15 10.50 -16.92
C ASP A 36 -1.72 9.62 -15.81
N GLY A 37 -1.40 8.32 -15.79
CA GLY A 37 -1.84 7.42 -14.72
C GLY A 37 -1.18 7.65 -13.35
N PHE A 38 -0.21 8.56 -13.25
CA PHE A 38 0.32 9.02 -11.96
C PHE A 38 -0.35 10.30 -11.44
N VAL A 39 -1.22 10.92 -12.24
CA VAL A 39 -2.03 12.07 -11.81
C VAL A 39 -3.26 11.53 -11.07
N PRO A 40 -3.42 11.78 -9.76
CA PRO A 40 -4.64 11.39 -9.07
C PRO A 40 -5.82 12.21 -9.56
N GLU A 41 -6.94 11.55 -9.80
CA GLU A 41 -8.22 12.22 -10.03
C GLU A 41 -8.67 12.89 -8.71
N PRO A 42 -9.15 14.15 -8.75
CA PRO A 42 -9.73 14.79 -7.58
C PRO A 42 -10.89 13.94 -7.03
N CYS A 43 -10.74 13.44 -5.81
CA CYS A 43 -11.71 12.57 -5.17
C CYS A 43 -11.84 12.90 -3.68
N VAL A 44 -12.97 12.49 -3.10
CA VAL A 44 -13.16 12.45 -1.64
C VAL A 44 -12.72 11.07 -1.15
N LEU A 45 -11.88 11.04 -0.12
CA LEU A 45 -11.48 9.79 0.51
C LEU A 45 -12.47 9.45 1.62
N HIS A 46 -12.97 8.21 1.61
CA HIS A 46 -13.81 7.63 2.64
C HIS A 46 -13.01 6.55 3.40
N PRO A 47 -12.17 6.92 4.38
CA PRO A 47 -11.37 5.94 5.10
C PRO A 47 -12.27 5.11 6.02
N GLU A 48 -12.26 3.79 5.83
CA GLU A 48 -12.89 2.84 6.74
C GLU A 48 -11.87 2.28 7.75
N GLN A 49 -12.31 2.11 9.01
CA GLN A 49 -11.51 1.43 10.02
C GLN A 49 -11.87 -0.05 10.05
N VAL A 50 -10.95 -0.89 9.59
CA VAL A 50 -11.13 -2.35 9.55
C VAL A 50 -10.19 -3.06 10.51
N THR A 51 -10.63 -4.21 11.03
CA THR A 51 -9.76 -5.12 11.78
C THR A 51 -9.06 -6.05 10.80
N THR A 52 -7.75 -6.16 10.92
CA THR A 52 -6.91 -7.05 10.09
C THR A 52 -6.08 -7.95 10.99
N TYR A 53 -5.61 -9.07 10.45
CA TYR A 53 -4.81 -10.04 11.18
C TYR A 53 -3.42 -10.24 10.55
N PRO A 54 -2.45 -10.88 11.25
CA PRO A 54 -1.13 -11.15 10.68
C PRO A 54 -1.19 -12.02 9.42
N PHE A 55 -0.17 -11.89 8.57
CA PHE A 55 0.06 -12.80 7.45
C PHE A 55 0.05 -14.26 7.92
N ALA A 56 -0.58 -15.17 7.17
CA ALA A 56 -0.73 -16.57 7.57
C ALA A 56 0.61 -17.23 7.93
N GLY A 57 1.68 -16.91 7.21
CA GLY A 57 3.04 -17.39 7.49
C GLY A 57 3.65 -16.89 8.81
N LEU A 58 3.03 -15.91 9.48
CA LEU A 58 3.43 -15.38 10.80
C LEU A 58 2.57 -15.92 11.95
N LEU A 59 1.55 -16.74 11.66
CA LEU A 59 0.70 -17.32 12.69
C LEU A 59 1.39 -18.47 13.43
N PRO A 60 1.01 -18.73 14.70
CA PRO A 60 1.35 -19.97 15.37
C PRO A 60 0.97 -21.19 14.52
N GLU A 61 1.83 -22.20 14.52
CA GLU A 61 1.67 -23.39 13.67
C GLU A 61 0.34 -24.11 13.92
N ASP A 62 -0.07 -24.26 15.18
CA ASP A 62 -1.34 -24.89 15.55
C ASP A 62 -2.55 -24.13 15.02
N LEU A 63 -2.50 -22.80 15.02
CA LEU A 63 -3.56 -21.95 14.49
C LEU A 63 -3.59 -22.02 12.96
N ARG A 64 -2.43 -21.99 12.30
CA ARG A 64 -2.33 -22.11 10.84
C ARG A 64 -2.92 -23.43 10.37
N THR A 65 -2.51 -24.56 10.95
CA THR A 65 -3.04 -25.89 10.60
C THR A 65 -4.55 -25.98 10.76
N ARG A 66 -5.15 -25.31 11.76
CA ARG A 66 -6.61 -25.28 11.96
C ARG A 66 -7.33 -24.42 10.93
N ILE A 67 -6.67 -23.35 10.43
CA ILE A 67 -7.20 -22.51 9.36
C ILE A 67 -7.14 -23.29 8.05
N ASP A 68 -5.98 -23.88 7.73
CA ASP A 68 -5.77 -24.67 6.51
C ASP A 68 -6.81 -25.81 6.42
N ALA A 69 -6.95 -26.62 7.47
CA ALA A 69 -7.94 -27.71 7.48
C ALA A 69 -9.40 -27.24 7.37
N ARG A 70 -9.70 -25.99 7.79
CA ARG A 70 -11.03 -25.41 7.63
C ARG A 70 -11.24 -24.93 6.19
N GLU A 71 -10.23 -24.31 5.59
CA GLU A 71 -10.27 -23.83 4.21
C GLU A 71 -10.40 -25.01 3.24
N ASP A 72 -9.58 -26.05 3.41
CA ASP A 72 -9.68 -27.30 2.64
C ASP A 72 -11.10 -27.89 2.69
N ALA A 73 -11.70 -27.94 3.88
CA ALA A 73 -13.07 -28.46 4.04
C ALA A 73 -14.15 -27.57 3.39
N LEU A 74 -13.92 -26.25 3.30
CA LEU A 74 -14.84 -25.33 2.62
C LEU A 74 -14.69 -25.47 1.10
N GLU A 75 -13.47 -25.62 0.59
CA GLU A 75 -13.20 -25.89 -0.82
C GLU A 75 -13.83 -27.21 -1.27
N GLU A 76 -13.61 -28.31 -0.54
CA GLU A 76 -14.24 -29.61 -0.83
C GLU A 76 -15.79 -29.52 -0.84
N ALA A 77 -16.37 -28.77 0.08
CA ALA A 77 -17.82 -28.59 0.14
C ALA A 77 -18.36 -27.78 -1.06
N ALA A 78 -17.63 -26.75 -1.49
CA ALA A 78 -17.99 -25.93 -2.65
C ALA A 78 -17.92 -26.73 -3.96
N GLU A 79 -16.89 -27.57 -4.13
CA GLU A 79 -16.74 -28.44 -5.31
C GLU A 79 -17.90 -29.45 -5.43
N LEU A 80 -18.42 -29.96 -4.30
CA LEU A 80 -19.53 -30.92 -4.28
C LEU A 80 -20.90 -30.28 -4.47
N GLY A 81 -21.04 -28.98 -4.22
CA GLY A 81 -22.30 -28.22 -4.31
C GLY A 81 -22.49 -27.45 -5.62
N ALA A 82 -21.51 -27.49 -6.52
CA ALA A 82 -21.29 -26.49 -7.57
C ALA A 82 -22.51 -26.19 -8.48
N ASP A 83 -23.14 -25.05 -8.24
CA ASP A 83 -23.59 -24.14 -9.29
C ASP A 83 -22.40 -23.22 -9.60
N ASP A 84 -22.01 -23.06 -10.88
CA ASP A 84 -20.86 -22.24 -11.33
C ASP A 84 -20.99 -20.74 -10.95
N ASN A 85 -22.09 -20.35 -10.32
CA ASN A 85 -22.45 -18.99 -9.95
C ASN A 85 -22.36 -18.72 -8.43
N GLU A 86 -21.87 -19.67 -7.62
CA GLU A 86 -21.62 -19.48 -6.19
C GLU A 86 -20.27 -18.78 -5.94
N ALA A 87 -20.19 -17.99 -4.87
CA ALA A 87 -18.98 -17.25 -4.53
C ALA A 87 -17.87 -18.19 -4.03
N ASP A 88 -16.61 -17.85 -4.33
CA ASP A 88 -15.45 -18.59 -3.83
C ASP A 88 -15.49 -18.74 -2.30
N PRO A 89 -15.02 -19.89 -1.76
CA PRO A 89 -14.97 -20.11 -0.32
C PRO A 89 -14.06 -19.09 0.37
N VAL A 90 -14.42 -18.73 1.60
CA VAL A 90 -13.69 -17.73 2.40
C VAL A 90 -12.29 -18.24 2.74
N CYS A 91 -11.27 -17.45 2.41
CA CYS A 91 -9.87 -17.67 2.74
C CYS A 91 -9.38 -16.62 3.75
N TYR A 92 -8.80 -17.05 4.86
CA TYR A 92 -8.22 -16.21 5.90
C TYR A 92 -7.27 -15.14 5.34
N GLN A 93 -6.38 -15.56 4.44
CA GLN A 93 -5.32 -14.69 3.93
C GLN A 93 -5.91 -13.51 3.14
N TYR A 94 -6.92 -13.77 2.30
CA TYR A 94 -7.51 -12.79 1.41
C TYR A 94 -8.73 -12.10 1.98
N ASP A 95 -9.52 -12.73 2.86
CA ASP A 95 -10.78 -12.20 3.38
C ASP A 95 -10.70 -11.60 4.77
N LEU A 96 -9.67 -11.95 5.56
CA LEU A 96 -9.57 -11.53 6.97
C LEU A 96 -8.23 -10.83 7.27
N SER A 97 -7.15 -11.25 6.63
CA SER A 97 -5.78 -10.86 6.99
C SER A 97 -5.24 -9.70 6.16
N MET A 98 -5.19 -9.86 4.83
CA MET A 98 -4.55 -8.90 3.93
C MET A 98 -5.58 -8.19 3.07
N PRO A 99 -6.17 -7.09 3.55
CA PRO A 99 -6.98 -6.26 2.69
C PRO A 99 -6.13 -5.75 1.52
N PRO A 100 -6.63 -5.89 0.27
CA PRO A 100 -6.06 -5.23 -0.89
C PRO A 100 -6.15 -3.71 -0.72
N GLY A 101 -5.34 -2.96 -1.45
CA GLY A 101 -5.50 -1.52 -1.51
C GLY A 101 -4.63 -0.68 -0.59
N TRP A 102 -5.02 0.60 -0.55
CA TRP A 102 -4.31 1.64 0.18
C TRP A 102 -4.74 1.63 1.64
N ARG A 103 -3.77 1.46 2.54
CA ARG A 103 -4.07 1.31 3.96
C ARG A 103 -2.98 1.87 4.84
N VAL A 104 -3.37 2.44 5.96
CA VAL A 104 -2.48 2.99 6.98
C VAL A 104 -2.43 2.01 8.16
N GLY A 105 -1.24 1.57 8.54
CA GLY A 105 -1.06 0.58 9.60
C GLY A 105 -1.45 -0.84 9.21
N GLY A 106 -1.79 -1.65 10.23
CA GLY A 106 -2.09 -3.08 10.09
C GLY A 106 -0.84 -3.95 9.95
N TYR A 107 -0.97 -5.06 9.22
CA TYR A 107 0.09 -6.05 9.02
C TYR A 107 0.63 -6.03 7.59
N ALA A 108 1.94 -6.21 7.40
CA ALA A 108 2.52 -6.29 6.05
C ALA A 108 2.18 -7.62 5.37
N SER A 109 2.03 -7.56 4.05
CA SER A 109 1.93 -8.75 3.22
C SER A 109 3.34 -9.26 2.91
N TRP A 110 3.49 -10.58 2.87
CA TRP A 110 4.74 -11.29 2.60
C TRP A 110 4.56 -12.29 1.45
N HIS A 111 3.57 -12.05 0.58
CA HIS A 111 3.22 -12.95 -0.53
C HIS A 111 4.34 -13.11 -1.58
N THR A 112 5.24 -12.11 -1.72
CA THR A 112 6.36 -12.15 -2.66
C THR A 112 7.72 -12.46 -2.01
N THR A 113 7.82 -12.41 -0.70
CA THR A 113 9.09 -12.54 0.04
C THR A 113 8.84 -13.08 1.43
N ASP A 114 9.71 -13.96 1.92
CA ASP A 114 9.60 -14.46 3.29
C ASP A 114 9.55 -13.34 4.33
N PRO A 115 8.77 -13.49 5.42
CA PRO A 115 8.74 -12.50 6.49
C PRO A 115 10.10 -12.29 7.13
N TYR A 116 10.54 -11.04 7.23
CA TYR A 116 11.77 -10.69 7.93
C TYR A 116 11.62 -9.42 8.79
N PRO A 117 12.41 -9.28 9.87
CA PRO A 117 12.36 -8.09 10.71
C PRO A 117 12.78 -6.83 9.94
N VAL A 118 11.87 -5.86 9.82
CA VAL A 118 12.20 -4.53 9.31
C VAL A 118 12.62 -3.64 10.47
N ASN A 119 13.92 -3.39 10.60
CA ASN A 119 14.47 -2.58 11.67
C ASN A 119 14.81 -1.16 11.19
N CYS A 120 14.61 -0.17 12.05
CA CYS A 120 14.97 1.21 11.75
C CYS A 120 16.48 1.32 11.51
N ARG A 121 16.90 2.00 10.44
CA ARG A 121 18.32 2.17 10.13
C ARG A 121 19.07 3.01 11.18
N SER A 122 18.37 3.94 11.84
CA SER A 122 18.98 4.86 12.81
C SER A 122 19.01 4.29 14.24
N CYS A 123 17.89 3.77 14.74
CA CYS A 123 17.77 3.31 16.13
C CYS A 123 17.69 1.77 16.29
N ARG A 124 17.72 1.02 15.19
CA ARG A 124 17.70 -0.47 15.16
C ARG A 124 16.48 -1.12 15.81
N THR A 125 15.47 -0.36 16.22
CA THR A 125 14.23 -0.90 16.78
C THR A 125 13.35 -1.49 15.69
N PRO A 126 12.54 -2.53 16.03
CA PRO A 126 11.52 -3.04 15.13
C PRO A 126 10.57 -1.93 14.70
N THR A 127 10.31 -1.87 13.40
CA THR A 127 9.36 -0.93 12.81
C THR A 127 8.00 -1.58 12.64
N SER A 128 6.95 -0.76 12.61
CA SER A 128 5.61 -1.20 12.25
C SER A 128 5.28 -0.72 10.85
N LEU A 129 4.38 -1.43 10.16
CA LEU A 129 3.82 -0.97 8.90
C LEU A 129 3.14 0.39 9.14
N LEU A 130 3.46 1.37 8.30
CA LEU A 130 2.87 2.71 8.33
C LEU A 130 1.86 2.88 7.20
N LEU A 131 2.25 2.52 5.97
CA LEU A 131 1.43 2.71 4.78
C LEU A 131 1.65 1.55 3.82
N THR A 132 0.58 1.03 3.25
CA THR A 132 0.61 0.19 2.06
C THR A 132 0.03 0.98 0.90
N VAL A 133 0.72 0.95 -0.21
CA VAL A 133 0.27 1.48 -1.50
C VAL A 133 0.12 0.29 -2.44
N ASP A 134 -1.06 0.16 -3.02
CA ASP A 134 -1.37 -0.92 -3.95
C ASP A 134 -1.78 -0.31 -5.30
N SER A 135 -1.64 -1.13 -6.33
CA SER A 135 -2.07 -0.86 -7.69
C SER A 135 -3.60 -0.83 -7.87
N SER A 136 -4.36 -1.47 -6.99
CA SER A 136 -5.84 -1.50 -7.02
C SER A 136 -6.44 -1.15 -5.67
N ALA A 137 -7.71 -0.71 -5.63
CA ALA A 137 -8.32 -0.23 -4.38
C ALA A 137 -8.86 -1.35 -3.48
N TRP A 138 -9.51 -2.38 -4.05
CA TRP A 138 -10.08 -3.47 -3.25
C TRP A 138 -10.15 -4.83 -3.97
N ALA A 139 -9.56 -4.94 -5.15
CA ALA A 139 -9.69 -6.13 -5.99
C ALA A 139 -8.69 -7.23 -5.66
N GLY A 140 -8.78 -7.71 -4.42
CA GLY A 140 -8.39 -9.06 -4.05
C GLY A 140 -9.53 -10.02 -4.42
N GLY A 141 -9.19 -11.26 -4.78
CA GLY A 141 -10.03 -12.21 -5.52
C GLY A 141 -11.43 -12.50 -4.97
N SER A 142 -11.76 -12.12 -3.74
CA SER A 142 -13.02 -12.46 -3.08
C SER A 142 -14.03 -11.30 -2.95
N GLY A 143 -13.64 -10.05 -3.24
CA GLY A 143 -14.54 -8.90 -3.13
C GLY A 143 -15.01 -8.55 -1.70
N SER A 144 -14.52 -9.26 -0.68
CA SER A 144 -14.89 -9.11 0.73
C SER A 144 -14.53 -7.76 1.34
N TRP A 145 -13.54 -7.08 0.76
CA TRP A 145 -13.07 -5.76 1.18
C TRP A 145 -13.69 -4.60 0.40
N LYS A 146 -14.76 -4.85 -0.37
CA LYS A 146 -15.50 -3.76 -1.01
C LYS A 146 -16.12 -2.87 0.08
N PRO A 147 -15.87 -1.54 0.06
CA PRO A 147 -16.46 -0.61 1.01
C PRO A 147 -17.98 -0.77 1.10
N LEU A 148 -18.55 -0.56 2.28
CA LEU A 148 -19.98 -0.80 2.50
C LEU A 148 -20.85 0.14 1.67
N GLU A 149 -20.44 1.40 1.55
CA GLU A 149 -21.07 2.40 0.68
C GLU A 149 -21.05 2.02 -0.81
N ASP A 150 -20.06 1.24 -1.22
CA ASP A 150 -19.84 0.89 -2.63
C ASP A 150 -20.50 -0.43 -3.02
N ARG A 151 -21.05 -1.20 -2.06
CA ARG A 151 -21.52 -2.58 -2.28
C ARG A 151 -22.44 -2.73 -3.49
N ASP A 152 -23.37 -1.79 -3.68
CA ASP A 152 -24.35 -1.80 -4.78
C ASP A 152 -23.91 -0.94 -5.99
N LEU A 153 -22.74 -0.30 -5.93
CA LEU A 153 -22.21 0.52 -7.01
C LEU A 153 -21.39 -0.31 -7.99
N PRO A 154 -21.42 0.04 -9.30
CA PRO A 154 -20.50 -0.53 -10.27
C PRO A 154 -19.07 -0.19 -9.87
N ALA A 155 -18.15 -1.13 -10.06
CA ALA A 155 -16.75 -0.91 -9.74
C ALA A 155 -16.19 0.28 -10.52
N HIS A 156 -15.48 1.17 -9.83
CA HIS A 156 -14.75 2.23 -10.51
C HIS A 156 -13.70 1.61 -11.46
N ARG A 157 -13.39 2.28 -12.57
CA ARG A 157 -12.47 1.75 -13.61
C ARG A 157 -11.07 1.38 -13.08
N TYR A 158 -10.69 1.92 -11.91
CA TYR A 158 -9.42 1.67 -11.22
C TYR A 158 -9.58 0.93 -9.88
N ALA A 159 -10.80 0.53 -9.53
CA ALA A 159 -11.07 -0.28 -8.34
C ALA A 159 -10.60 -1.72 -8.52
N THR A 160 -10.63 -2.22 -9.76
CA THR A 160 -10.18 -3.55 -10.18
C THR A 160 -8.98 -3.48 -11.13
N PRO A 161 -8.04 -4.44 -11.10
CA PRO A 161 -7.01 -4.56 -12.13
C PRO A 161 -7.64 -4.63 -13.52
N ARG A 162 -6.98 -4.04 -14.51
CA ARG A 162 -7.39 -4.12 -15.91
C ARG A 162 -6.61 -5.26 -16.59
N PRO A 163 -7.24 -6.38 -16.95
CA PRO A 163 -6.58 -7.36 -17.81
C PRO A 163 -6.39 -6.80 -19.24
N PRO A 164 -5.25 -7.06 -19.93
CA PRO A 164 -3.95 -7.52 -19.45
C PRO A 164 -2.94 -6.36 -19.52
N ALA A 165 -2.63 -5.73 -18.38
CA ALA A 165 -1.50 -4.80 -18.32
C ALA A 165 -0.35 -5.45 -17.52
N PRO A 166 0.87 -5.55 -18.07
CA PRO A 166 2.00 -6.28 -17.46
C PRO A 166 2.60 -5.63 -16.19
N LEU A 167 1.87 -4.73 -15.54
CA LEU A 167 2.23 -4.09 -14.26
C LEU A 167 1.30 -4.54 -13.13
N GLU A 168 0.63 -5.68 -13.30
CA GLU A 168 -0.37 -6.21 -12.37
C GLU A 168 0.29 -6.68 -11.06
N HIS A 169 -0.20 -6.12 -9.94
CA HIS A 169 0.13 -6.44 -8.54
C HIS A 169 1.42 -5.83 -7.96
N SER A 170 1.74 -4.57 -8.30
CA SER A 170 2.75 -3.85 -7.52
C SER A 170 2.16 -3.36 -6.18
N MET A 171 2.55 -4.01 -5.08
CA MET A 171 2.31 -3.55 -3.71
C MET A 171 3.60 -3.02 -3.09
N ALA A 172 3.52 -1.87 -2.40
CA ALA A 172 4.63 -1.27 -1.68
C ALA A 172 4.29 -1.04 -0.21
N HIS A 173 5.13 -1.52 0.70
CA HIS A 173 5.02 -1.30 2.13
C HIS A 173 6.03 -0.25 2.62
N LEU A 174 5.55 0.77 3.34
CA LEU A 174 6.38 1.73 4.06
C LEU A 174 6.31 1.40 5.56
N PHE A 175 7.47 1.24 6.18
CA PHE A 175 7.59 0.98 7.61
C PHE A 175 8.16 2.19 8.33
N ALA A 176 7.72 2.42 9.57
CA ALA A 176 8.22 3.49 10.40
C ALA A 176 8.45 3.02 11.84
N ALA A 177 9.49 3.56 12.48
CA ALA A 177 9.69 3.39 13.91
C ALA A 177 8.72 4.28 14.68
N ARG A 178 8.21 3.82 15.83
CA ARG A 178 7.37 4.66 16.68
C ARG A 178 8.17 5.86 17.19
N PRO A 179 7.62 7.09 17.14
CA PRO A 179 8.35 8.32 17.48
C PRO A 179 8.86 8.39 18.93
N GLY A 180 8.44 7.49 19.83
CA GLY A 180 8.94 7.39 21.22
C GLY A 180 10.15 6.48 21.43
N ASN A 181 10.61 5.74 20.42
CA ASN A 181 11.70 4.75 20.55
C ASN A 181 13.03 5.21 19.93
N ALA A 182 13.16 6.50 19.59
CA ALA A 182 14.47 7.06 19.27
C ALA A 182 15.25 7.24 20.58
N PRO A 183 16.52 6.78 20.68
CA PRO A 183 17.36 7.17 21.81
C PRO A 183 17.39 8.70 21.88
N ALA A 184 17.08 9.25 23.06
CA ALA A 184 17.07 10.68 23.32
C ALA A 184 18.46 11.26 23.06
N GLY A 185 18.69 11.73 21.83
CA GLY A 185 20.02 12.15 21.41
C GLY A 185 20.13 12.27 19.90
N GLN A 186 19.46 13.28 19.35
CA GLN A 186 19.77 14.05 18.13
C GLN A 186 18.49 14.46 17.37
N SER A 187 17.66 15.27 18.03
CA SER A 187 16.84 16.25 17.30
C SER A 187 17.78 17.37 16.86
N ARG A 188 18.54 17.15 15.80
CA ARG A 188 19.14 18.25 15.04
C ARG A 188 18.15 18.59 13.94
N ALA A 189 17.49 19.74 14.09
CA ALA A 189 16.71 20.34 13.02
C ALA A 189 17.56 20.32 11.74
N LEU A 190 17.05 19.68 10.69
CA LEU A 190 17.57 19.88 9.34
C LEU A 190 17.39 21.38 9.05
N PRO A 191 18.45 22.15 8.79
CA PRO A 191 18.28 23.54 8.38
C PRO A 191 17.60 23.58 7.01
N ASP A 192 16.73 24.58 6.84
CA ASP A 192 16.08 24.90 5.56
C ASP A 192 17.12 25.01 4.44
N ALA A 193 16.97 24.17 3.42
CA ALA A 193 17.88 24.08 2.29
C ALA A 193 17.69 25.21 1.26
N ASP A 194 17.29 26.41 1.69
CA ASP A 194 17.01 27.55 0.80
C ASP A 194 17.90 28.79 1.06
N ALA A 195 18.92 28.69 1.93
CA ALA A 195 19.75 29.84 2.30
C ALA A 195 21.16 29.89 1.68
N GLN A 196 21.52 29.00 0.72
CA GLN A 196 22.87 29.00 0.14
C GLN A 196 22.87 28.96 -1.40
N ARG A 197 22.35 30.01 -2.04
CA ARG A 197 22.64 30.31 -3.45
C ARG A 197 23.27 31.70 -3.56
N PRO A 198 24.56 31.83 -3.94
CA PRO A 198 25.16 33.14 -4.14
C PRO A 198 24.56 33.82 -5.39
N PRO A 199 24.45 35.16 -5.40
CA PRO A 199 23.88 35.90 -6.53
C PRO A 199 24.78 35.76 -7.76
N ARG A 200 24.21 35.33 -8.89
CA ARG A 200 24.86 35.44 -10.20
C ARG A 200 24.73 36.88 -10.68
N THR A 201 25.84 37.60 -10.70
CA THR A 201 26.01 38.80 -11.53
C THR A 201 25.96 38.37 -12.99
N ALA A 202 25.07 38.98 -13.77
CA ALA A 202 25.09 38.95 -15.22
C ALA A 202 25.52 40.34 -15.69
N GLU A 203 26.75 40.45 -16.19
CA GLU A 203 27.16 41.59 -17.01
C GLU A 203 26.58 41.40 -18.42
N LEU A 204 25.94 42.45 -18.91
CA LEU A 204 25.55 42.62 -20.30
C LEU A 204 26.77 43.09 -21.10
N ARG A 205 27.11 42.38 -22.18
CA ARG A 205 27.70 42.92 -23.40
C ARG A 205 27.06 42.25 -24.60
#